data_AF-A0AAV1VFN8-F1
#
_entry.id   AF-A0AAV1VFN8-F1
#
_cell.length_a   1.000
_cell.length_b   1.000
_cell.length_c   1.000
_cell.angle_alpha   90.00
_cell.angle_beta   90.00
_cell.angle_gamma   90.00
#
_symmetry.space_group_name_H-M   'P 1'
#
loop_
_entity.id
_entity.type
_entity.pdbx_description
1 polymer ?
#
loop_
_entity_poly.entity_id
_entity_poly.type
_entity_poly.pdbx_seq_one_letter_code
_entity_poly.pdbx_strand_id
1 'polypeptide(L)'
;MSKDLLSVLQINKGGKFQVVFDGSKIQVTRKNSKQVVATADLVDGIYWLRTPQRSTNAATHNGAIDLRTRMGHASLDALRKMMATGMIKEANAPLSSTEPSVCRGCQHGKMFQKPFPTNRDKCHYGVFELLQFDICGPI
;
A
#
# COMPACT_ATOMS: atom_id res chain seq x y z
N MET A 1 -16.71 21.66 1.09
CA MET A 1 -16.24 20.81 2.21
C MET A 1 -17.40 19.93 2.65
N SER A 2 -17.33 18.62 2.42
CA SER A 2 -18.28 17.67 3.02
C SER A 2 -18.08 17.69 4.53
N LYS A 3 -19.14 17.94 5.30
CA LYS A 3 -19.10 17.90 6.77
C LYS A 3 -19.66 16.55 7.18
N ASP A 4 -18.78 15.60 7.49
CA ASP A 4 -19.19 14.29 7.98
C ASP A 4 -19.56 14.44 9.47
N LEU A 5 -20.86 14.37 9.77
CA LEU A 5 -21.37 14.48 11.15
C LEU A 5 -21.24 13.15 11.89
N LEU A 6 -20.67 13.19 13.10
CA LEU A 6 -20.58 12.03 13.98
C LEU A 6 -21.75 11.99 14.97
N SER A 7 -22.48 10.88 15.01
CA SER A 7 -23.58 10.67 15.95
C SER A 7 -23.07 10.13 17.29
N VAL A 8 -23.31 10.88 18.37
CA VAL A 8 -23.00 10.45 19.75
C VAL A 8 -23.70 9.14 20.11
N LEU A 9 -24.94 8.97 19.64
CA LEU A 9 -25.71 7.75 19.85
C LEU A 9 -25.00 6.53 19.23
N GLN A 10 -24.48 6.68 18.02
CA GLN A 10 -23.77 5.59 17.34
C GLN A 10 -22.45 5.25 18.04
N ILE A 11 -21.71 6.26 18.52
CA ILE A 11 -20.47 6.04 19.29
C ILE A 11 -20.77 5.25 20.58
N ASN A 12 -21.89 5.54 21.23
CA ASN A 12 -22.27 4.90 22.49
C ASN A 12 -22.95 3.53 22.31
N LYS A 13 -23.49 3.21 21.12
CA LYS A 13 -24.31 2.00 20.86
C LYS A 13 -23.61 0.68 21.22
N GLY A 14 -22.28 0.64 21.20
CA GLY A 14 -21.49 -0.53 21.57
C GLY A 14 -21.07 -0.59 23.04
N GLY A 15 -21.37 0.42 23.86
CA GLY A 15 -20.99 0.50 25.28
C GLY A 15 -19.48 0.64 25.56
N LYS A 16 -18.62 0.49 24.55
CA LYS A 16 -17.14 0.52 24.66
C LYS A 16 -16.57 1.92 24.84
N PHE A 17 -17.29 2.93 24.35
CA PHE A 17 -16.88 4.32 24.35
C PHE A 17 -17.84 5.17 25.17
N GLN A 18 -17.32 6.28 25.69
CA GLN A 18 -18.07 7.30 26.41
C GLN A 18 -17.68 8.66 25.83
N VAL A 19 -18.70 9.47 25.54
CA VAL A 19 -18.51 10.86 25.12
C VAL A 19 -18.78 11.75 26.32
N VAL A 20 -17.84 12.62 26.67
CA VAL A 20 -17.94 13.59 27.76
C VAL A 20 -17.84 15.00 27.18
N PHE A 21 -18.80 15.85 27.54
CA PHE A 21 -18.86 17.25 27.16
C PHE A 21 -18.42 18.10 28.36
N ASP A 22 -17.34 18.85 28.20
CA ASP A 22 -16.74 19.73 29.20
C ASP A 22 -16.92 21.20 28.78
N GLY A 23 -18.11 21.52 28.24
CA GLY A 23 -18.47 22.83 27.69
C GLY A 23 -17.69 23.24 26.45
N SER A 24 -16.42 23.60 26.60
CA SER A 24 -15.55 24.04 25.50
C SER A 24 -14.91 22.89 24.71
N LYS A 25 -14.91 21.67 25.29
CA LYS A 25 -14.24 20.50 24.72
C LYS A 25 -15.13 19.26 24.82
N ILE A 26 -14.98 18.37 23.86
CA ILE A 26 -15.47 16.99 23.94
C ILE A 26 -14.28 16.05 24.03
N GLN A 27 -14.44 15.01 24.84
CA GLN A 27 -13.54 13.86 24.86
C GLN A 27 -14.33 12.58 24.60
N VAL A 28 -13.80 11.74 23.71
CA VAL A 28 -14.26 10.37 23.53
C VAL A 28 -13.26 9.46 24.22
N THR A 29 -13.70 8.72 25.23
CA THR A 29 -12.85 7.83 26.02
C THR A 29 -13.31 6.39 25.88
N ARG A 30 -12.37 5.46 26.01
CA ARG A 30 -12.66 4.02 26.09
C ARG A 30 -12.97 3.66 27.54
N LYS A 31 -14.14 3.09 27.83
CA LYS A 31 -14.59 2.87 29.23
C LYS A 31 -13.63 1.99 30.04
N ASN A 32 -13.09 0.94 29.42
CA ASN A 32 -12.26 -0.04 30.12
C ASN A 32 -10.88 0.51 30.53
N SER A 33 -10.28 1.37 29.70
CA SER A 33 -8.92 1.86 29.91
C SER A 33 -8.86 3.34 30.30
N LYS A 34 -9.99 4.06 30.30
CA LYS A 34 -10.09 5.52 30.38
C LYS A 34 -9.18 6.26 29.38
N GLN A 35 -8.74 5.57 28.32
CA GLN A 35 -7.89 6.15 27.29
C GLN A 35 -8.72 7.11 26.43
N VAL A 36 -8.25 8.34 26.27
CA VAL A 36 -8.81 9.32 25.34
C VAL A 36 -8.45 8.88 23.91
N VAL A 37 -9.46 8.61 23.09
CA VAL A 37 -9.29 8.17 21.69
C VAL A 37 -9.54 9.30 20.69
N ALA A 38 -10.31 10.31 21.09
CA ALA A 38 -10.51 11.51 20.29
C ALA A 38 -10.87 12.71 21.18
N THR A 39 -10.55 13.89 20.70
CA THR A 39 -10.91 15.17 21.34
C THR A 39 -11.48 16.10 20.30
N ALA A 40 -12.38 16.99 20.70
CA ALA A 40 -12.95 18.02 19.82
C ALA A 40 -13.06 19.34 20.56
N ASP A 41 -12.92 20.45 19.84
CA ASP A 41 -13.05 21.81 20.37
C ASP A 41 -14.31 22.48 19.84
N LEU A 42 -14.98 23.27 20.67
CA LEU A 42 -16.15 24.07 20.26
C LEU A 42 -15.69 25.24 19.37
N VAL A 43 -16.13 25.25 18.11
CA VAL A 43 -15.91 26.34 17.16
C VAL A 43 -17.22 26.60 16.41
N ASP A 44 -17.72 27.83 16.47
CA ASP A 44 -18.96 28.26 15.82
C ASP A 44 -20.20 27.40 16.17
N GLY A 45 -20.33 27.03 17.45
CA GLY A 45 -21.48 26.25 17.95
C GLY A 45 -21.46 24.76 17.60
N ILE A 46 -20.39 24.27 16.96
CA ILE A 46 -20.20 22.86 16.63
C ILE A 46 -18.85 22.40 17.19
N TYR A 47 -18.77 21.14 17.62
CA TYR A 47 -17.51 20.58 18.09
C TYR A 47 -16.71 19.99 16.93
N TRP A 48 -15.54 20.57 16.67
CA TRP A 48 -14.61 20.15 15.64
C TRP A 48 -13.65 19.11 16.17
N LEU A 49 -13.73 17.91 15.62
CA LEU A 49 -12.83 16.81 15.98
C LEU A 49 -11.38 17.21 15.68
N ARG A 50 -10.51 17.16 16.69
CA ARG A 50 -9.06 17.27 16.49
C ARG A 50 -8.60 16.06 15.72
N THR A 51 -8.43 16.25 14.42
CA THR A 51 -7.75 15.30 13.57
C THR A 51 -6.28 15.68 13.55
N PRO A 52 -5.35 14.73 13.75
CA PRO A 52 -3.95 15.02 13.45
C PRO A 52 -3.89 15.41 11.98
N GLN A 53 -3.27 16.56 11.72
CA GLN A 53 -3.07 17.06 10.37
C GLN A 53 -2.11 16.11 9.66
N ARG A 54 -2.67 15.08 9.02
CA ARG A 54 -1.90 14.17 8.18
C ARG A 54 -1.46 14.94 6.96
N SER A 55 -0.19 14.79 6.63
CA SER A 55 0.37 15.28 5.36
C SER A 55 -0.48 14.74 4.21
N THR A 56 -0.73 15.55 3.17
CA THR A 56 -1.38 15.09 1.92
C THR A 56 -0.67 13.89 1.31
N ASN A 57 0.61 13.73 1.63
CA ASN A 57 1.48 12.66 1.14
C ASN A 57 1.62 11.50 2.14
N ALA A 58 0.75 11.42 3.15
CA ALA A 58 0.72 10.30 4.10
C ALA A 58 0.09 9.08 3.42
N ALA A 59 0.85 7.99 3.31
CA ALA A 59 0.27 6.71 2.94
C ALA A 59 -0.48 6.16 4.15
N THR A 60 -1.78 5.88 4.01
CA THR A 60 -2.53 5.09 5.00
C THR A 60 -1.84 3.75 5.21
N HIS A 61 -1.83 3.25 6.46
CA HIS A 61 -1.22 2.01 6.96
C HIS A 61 -1.74 0.74 6.25
N ASN A 62 -1.52 0.64 4.96
CA ASN A 62 -1.75 -0.51 4.12
C ASN A 62 -0.39 -0.87 3.52
N GLY A 63 0.01 -2.14 3.65
CA GLY A 63 1.37 -2.58 3.36
C GLY A 63 1.90 -2.20 1.96
N ALA A 64 3.20 -2.35 1.75
CA ALA A 64 3.92 -1.92 0.54
C ALA A 64 3.32 -2.37 -0.81
N ILE A 65 2.56 -3.48 -0.83
CA ILE A 65 1.85 -3.99 -2.02
C ILE A 65 0.70 -3.06 -2.44
N ASP A 66 -0.06 -2.50 -1.48
CA ASP A 66 -1.13 -1.56 -1.76
C ASP A 66 -0.55 -0.26 -2.35
N LEU A 67 0.48 0.28 -1.70
CA LEU A 67 1.18 1.47 -2.19
C LEU A 67 1.74 1.28 -3.60
N ARG A 68 2.36 0.13 -3.88
CA ARG A 68 2.87 -0.19 -5.22
C ARG A 68 1.78 -0.17 -6.29
N THR A 69 0.61 -0.73 -5.97
CA THR A 69 -0.52 -0.79 -6.91
C THR A 69 -1.08 0.60 -7.17
N ARG A 70 -1.24 1.42 -6.13
CA ARG A 70 -1.67 2.83 -6.23
C ARG A 70 -0.70 3.70 -7.02
N MET A 71 0.60 3.41 -6.94
CA MET A 71 1.65 4.13 -7.67
C MET A 71 1.93 3.53 -9.06
N GLY A 72 0.99 2.79 -9.65
CA GLY A 72 1.13 2.28 -11.01
C GLY A 72 2.21 1.20 -11.14
N HIS A 73 2.29 0.28 -10.17
CA HIS A 73 3.27 -0.81 -10.16
C HIS A 73 4.74 -0.38 -10.12
N ALA A 74 5.03 0.82 -9.61
CA ALA A 74 6.39 1.36 -9.42
C ALA A 74 7.37 0.33 -8.82
N SER A 75 8.64 0.43 -9.21
CA SER A 75 9.67 -0.47 -8.68
C SER A 75 9.83 -0.28 -7.16
N LEU A 76 10.21 -1.35 -6.47
CA LEU A 76 10.47 -1.29 -5.03
C LEU A 76 11.57 -0.27 -4.71
N ASP A 77 12.58 -0.13 -5.58
CA ASP A 77 13.65 0.84 -5.38
C ASP A 77 13.18 2.29 -5.56
N ALA A 78 12.26 2.56 -6.51
CA ALA A 78 11.65 3.88 -6.63
C ALA A 78 10.80 4.21 -5.39
N LEU A 79 9.99 3.26 -4.92
CA LEU A 79 9.21 3.42 -3.69
C LEU A 79 10.11 3.68 -2.47
N ARG A 80 11.20 2.92 -2.32
CA ARG A 80 12.19 3.11 -1.26
C ARG A 80 12.84 4.49 -1.32
N LYS A 81 13.22 4.97 -2.51
CA LYS A 81 13.78 6.32 -2.70
C LYS A 81 12.77 7.40 -2.35
N MET A 82 11.50 7.26 -2.75
CA MET A 82 10.44 8.22 -2.42
C MET A 82 10.14 8.26 -0.91
N MET A 83 10.22 7.12 -0.22
CA MET A 83 10.12 7.09 1.25
C MET A 83 11.33 7.74 1.92
N ALA A 84 12.55 7.40 1.47
CA ALA A 84 13.80 7.93 2.03
C ALA A 84 13.95 9.45 1.83
N THR A 85 13.44 9.98 0.72
CA THR A 85 13.43 11.43 0.42
C THR A 85 12.25 12.18 1.04
N GLY A 86 11.38 11.49 1.80
CA GLY A 86 10.23 12.09 2.46
C GLY A 86 9.09 12.50 1.53
N MET A 87 9.13 12.09 0.25
CA MET A 87 8.03 12.30 -0.71
C MET A 87 6.79 11.50 -0.32
N ILE A 88 6.97 10.31 0.27
CA ILE A 88 5.90 9.49 0.86
C ILE A 88 6.15 9.42 2.36
N LYS A 89 5.20 9.94 3.15
CA LYS A 89 5.26 9.94 4.62
C LYS A 89 4.36 8.84 5.18
N GLU A 90 4.64 8.40 6.41
CA GLU A 90 3.81 7.44 7.17
C GLU A 90 3.60 6.07 6.50
N ALA A 91 4.35 5.75 5.45
CA ALA A 91 4.34 4.42 4.86
C ALA A 91 5.21 3.47 5.69
N ASN A 92 4.65 2.30 6.03
CA ASN A 92 5.48 1.19 6.52
C ASN A 92 6.40 0.76 5.37
N ALA A 93 7.68 1.13 5.45
CA ALA A 93 8.68 0.60 4.54
C ALA A 93 8.61 -0.93 4.59
N PRO A 94 8.76 -1.64 3.45
CA PRO A 94 8.94 -3.08 3.48
C PRO A 94 10.34 -3.35 4.03
N LEU A 95 10.50 -3.21 5.34
CA LEU A 95 11.63 -3.75 6.06
C LEU A 95 11.39 -5.26 6.07
N SER A 96 12.33 -5.97 5.43
CA SER A 96 12.59 -7.40 5.64
C SER A 96 11.39 -8.34 5.46
N SER A 97 10.95 -8.59 4.22
CA SER A 97 10.45 -9.92 3.88
C SER A 97 11.43 -10.57 2.91
N THR A 98 11.98 -11.69 3.34
CA THR A 98 13.03 -12.52 2.72
C THR A 98 12.74 -13.02 1.31
N GLU A 99 11.59 -12.75 0.73
CA GLU A 99 11.34 -12.95 -0.70
C GLU A 99 10.55 -11.75 -1.22
N PRO A 100 10.96 -11.11 -2.34
CA PRO A 100 10.16 -10.09 -2.97
C PRO A 100 8.90 -10.77 -3.51
N SER A 101 7.78 -10.65 -2.78
CA SER A 101 6.48 -11.08 -3.29
C SER A 101 6.22 -10.33 -4.60
N VAL A 102 6.38 -11.05 -5.71
CA VAL A 102 6.20 -10.47 -7.03
C VAL A 102 4.72 -10.13 -7.17
N CYS A 103 4.43 -8.86 -7.40
CA CYS A 103 3.07 -8.42 -7.64
C CYS A 103 2.50 -9.16 -8.85
N ARG A 104 1.32 -9.80 -8.71
CA ARG A 104 0.66 -10.56 -9.79
C ARG A 104 0.52 -9.75 -11.08
N GLY A 105 0.12 -8.47 -10.98
CA GLY A 105 0.03 -7.57 -12.13
C GLY A 105 1.38 -7.34 -12.81
N CYS A 106 2.45 -7.18 -12.04
CA CYS A 106 3.80 -7.09 -12.61
C CYS A 106 4.26 -8.41 -13.25
N GLN A 107 3.91 -9.55 -12.68
CA GLN A 107 4.28 -10.86 -13.22
C GLN A 107 3.62 -11.11 -14.59
N HIS A 108 2.34 -10.75 -14.75
CA HIS A 108 1.62 -10.94 -16.00
C HIS A 108 1.93 -9.83 -17.02
N GLY A 109 2.16 -8.60 -16.55
CA GLY A 109 2.38 -7.43 -17.42
C GLY A 109 3.84 -7.21 -17.81
N LYS A 110 4.81 -7.75 -17.07
CA LYS A 110 6.22 -7.68 -17.49
C LYS A 110 6.44 -8.68 -18.62
N MET A 111 6.44 -8.18 -19.85
CA MET A 111 6.99 -8.86 -21.03
C MET A 111 8.53 -8.95 -20.98
N PHE A 112 9.13 -9.23 -19.81
CA PHE A 112 10.57 -9.45 -19.74
C PHE A 112 10.86 -10.90 -20.09
N GLN A 113 10.81 -11.22 -21.37
CA GLN A 113 11.38 -12.45 -21.87
C GLN A 113 12.90 -12.32 -21.70
N LYS A 114 13.44 -12.93 -20.63
CA LYS A 114 14.89 -13.11 -20.54
C LYS A 114 15.31 -13.91 -21.78
N PRO A 115 16.41 -13.54 -22.45
CA PRO A 115 16.95 -14.37 -23.51
C PRO A 115 17.15 -15.78 -22.95
N PHE A 116 16.85 -16.79 -23.76
CA PHE A 116 17.19 -18.16 -23.41
C PHE A 116 18.69 -18.23 -23.09
N PRO A 117 19.10 -19.00 -22.07
CA PRO A 117 20.50 -19.15 -21.76
C PRO A 117 21.23 -19.64 -23.01
N THR A 118 22.27 -18.92 -23.41
CA THR A 118 23.15 -19.37 -24.49
C THR A 118 23.94 -20.56 -23.99
N ASN A 119 23.64 -21.74 -24.53
CA ASN A 119 24.48 -22.91 -24.31
C ASN A 119 25.75 -22.76 -25.16
N ARG A 120 26.87 -22.44 -24.50
CA ARG A 120 28.20 -22.33 -25.13
C ARG A 120 28.84 -23.70 -25.39
N ASP A 121 28.31 -24.75 -24.76
CA ASP A 121 28.73 -26.15 -24.93
C ASP A 121 27.89 -26.86 -26.02
N LYS A 122 27.15 -26.10 -26.84
CA LYS A 122 26.51 -26.69 -28.03
C LYS A 122 27.61 -27.33 -28.87
N CYS A 123 27.55 -28.65 -28.96
CA CYS A 123 28.48 -29.44 -29.74
C CYS A 123 28.56 -28.87 -31.16
N HIS A 124 29.76 -28.56 -31.62
CA HIS A 124 29.98 -28.31 -33.02
C HIS A 124 29.81 -29.64 -33.74
N TYR A 125 28.63 -29.82 -34.35
CA TYR A 125 28.37 -31.00 -35.15
C TYR A 125 29.34 -31.03 -36.34
N GLY A 126 30.04 -32.14 -36.49
CA GLY A 126 30.78 -32.48 -37.71
C GLY A 126 29.84 -32.60 -38.91
N VAL A 127 30.44 -32.74 -40.09
CA VAL A 127 29.69 -32.84 -41.35
C VAL A 127 28.76 -34.07 -41.29
N PHE A 128 27.46 -33.85 -41.49
CA PHE A 128 26.38 -34.86 -41.39
C PHE A 128 26.07 -35.44 -40.00
N GLU A 129 26.59 -34.89 -38.91
CA GLU A 129 26.25 -35.38 -37.55
C GLU A 129 24.86 -34.94 -37.07
N LEU A 130 24.35 -33.80 -37.58
CA LEU A 130 22.99 -33.34 -37.33
C LEU A 130 22.37 -32.79 -38.61
N LEU A 131 21.26 -33.38 -39.04
CA LEU A 131 20.41 -32.84 -40.09
C LEU A 131 19.08 -32.38 -39.46
N GLN A 132 18.79 -31.09 -39.59
CA GLN A 132 17.51 -30.52 -39.19
C GLN A 132 16.65 -30.34 -40.43
N PHE A 133 15.58 -31.12 -40.51
CA PHE A 133 14.56 -30.97 -41.55
C PHE A 133 13.35 -30.25 -40.95
N ASP A 134 12.74 -29.39 -41.74
CA ASP A 134 11.47 -28.75 -41.42
C ASP A 134 10.51 -28.95 -42.59
N ILE A 135 9.23 -29.13 -42.29
CA ILE A 135 8.18 -29.30 -43.29
C ILE A 135 7.42 -27.98 -43.36
N CYS A 136 7.46 -27.33 -44.52
CA CYS A 136 6.65 -26.14 -44.73
C CYS A 136 5.16 -26.52 -44.76
N GLY A 137 4.35 -25.79 -43.98
CA GLY A 137 2.90 -25.96 -43.88
C GLY A 137 2.13 -25.66 -45.17
N PRO A 138 0.80 -25.85 -45.19
CA PRO A 138 0.01 -26.11 -46.39
C PRO A 138 0.25 -25.08 -47.49
N ILE A 139 0.54 -25.60 -48.68
CA ILE A 139 0.72 -24.84 -49.91
C ILE A 139 -0.63 -24.67 -50.59
#